data_AF-A0A497R1P2-F1
#
_entry.id   AF-A0A497R1P2-F1
#
_cell.length_a   1.000
_cell.length_b   1.000
_cell.length_c   1.000
_cell.angle_alpha   90.00
_cell.angle_beta   90.00
_cell.angle_gamma   90.00
#
_symmetry.space_group_name_H-M   'P 1'
#
loop_
_entity.id
_entity.type
_entity.pdbx_description
1 polymer ?
#
loop_
_entity_poly.entity_id
_entity_poly.type
_entity_poly.pdbx_seq_one_letter_code
_entity_poly.pdbx_strand_id
1 'polypeptide(L)' 'IDPRIYYNWGKEVDYNWRDFYSKTLQKKFSWLERGENNKE' A
#
# COMPACT_ATOMS: atom_id res chain seq x y z
N ILE A 1 -4.90 -9.36 7.75
CA ILE A 1 -4.01 -9.42 6.56
C ILE A 1 -3.11 -8.20 6.63
N ASP A 2 -1.79 -8.39 6.54
CA ASP A 2 -0.82 -7.27 6.58
C ASP A 2 -0.96 -6.42 5.30
N PRO A 3 -1.16 -5.10 5.40
CA PRO A 3 -1.40 -4.26 4.22
C PRO A 3 -0.16 -4.11 3.33
N ARG A 4 1.04 -4.48 3.80
CA ARG A 4 2.26 -4.57 2.98
C ARG A 4 2.16 -5.65 1.92
N ILE A 5 1.39 -6.72 2.17
CA ILE A 5 1.21 -7.82 1.21
C ILE A 5 0.52 -7.30 -0.04
N TYR A 6 -0.60 -6.58 0.12
CA TYR A 6 -1.33 -5.99 -1.00
C TYR A 6 -0.59 -4.82 -1.64
N TYR A 7 0.17 -4.07 -0.85
CA TYR A 7 1.02 -2.99 -1.37
C TYR A 7 2.10 -3.54 -2.31
N ASN A 8 2.83 -4.59 -1.88
CA ASN A 8 3.88 -5.20 -2.68
C ASN A 8 3.32 -5.96 -3.88
N TRP A 9 2.28 -6.77 -3.68
CA TRP A 9 1.60 -7.46 -4.77
C TRP A 9 1.06 -6.48 -5.81
N GLY A 10 0.41 -5.39 -5.36
CA GLY A 10 -0.10 -4.36 -6.24
C GLY A 10 0.98 -3.75 -7.13
N LYS A 11 2.20 -3.57 -6.63
CA LYS A 11 3.32 -3.10 -7.45
C LYS A 11 3.77 -4.09 -8.51
N GLU A 12 3.77 -5.39 -8.19
CA GLU A 12 4.19 -6.43 -9.14
C GLU A 12 3.21 -6.59 -10.30
N VAL A 13 1.92 -6.31 -10.07
CA VAL A 13 0.85 -6.48 -11.06
C VAL A 13 0.28 -5.17 -11.61
N ASP A 14 0.93 -4.03 -11.33
CA ASP A 14 0.45 -2.68 -11.69
C ASP A 14 -0.99 -2.39 -11.20
N TYR A 15 -1.32 -2.90 -10.01
CA TYR A 15 -2.62 -2.73 -9.36
C TYR A 15 -2.50 -1.77 -8.17
N ASN A 16 -3.42 -0.81 -8.10
CA ASN A 16 -3.46 0.14 -7.00
C ASN A 16 -4.14 -0.48 -5.76
N TRP A 17 -3.34 -0.79 -4.73
CA TRP A 17 -3.83 -1.30 -3.45
C TRP A 17 -4.93 -0.44 -2.81
N ARG A 18 -5.02 0.86 -3.16
CA ARG A 18 -6.05 1.78 -2.69
C ARG A 18 -7.44 1.40 -3.18
N ASP A 19 -7.56 0.74 -4.32
CA ASP A 19 -8.86 0.32 -4.88
C ASP A 19 -9.44 -0.87 -4.11
N PHE A 20 -8.60 -1.63 -3.41
CA PHE A 20 -9.03 -2.75 -2.56
C PHE A 20 -9.53 -2.30 -1.17
N TYR A 21 -9.01 -1.20 -0.64
CA TYR A 21 -9.31 -0.75 0.73
C TYR A 21 -10.24 0.46 0.76
N SER A 22 -11.13 0.51 1.75
CA SER A 22 -11.97 1.69 1.98
C SER A 22 -11.14 2.91 2.39
N LYS A 23 -11.69 4.12 2.20
CA LYS A 23 -11.01 5.39 2.48
C LYS A 23 -10.43 5.49 3.91
N THR A 24 -11.08 4.86 4.88
CA THR A 24 -10.61 4.81 6.28
C THR A 24 -9.31 4.01 6.40
N LEU A 25 -9.23 2.83 5.75
CA LEU A 25 -8.02 2.01 5.76
C LEU A 25 -6.90 2.63 4.92
N GLN A 26 -7.23 3.25 3.79
CA GLN A 26 -6.26 4.01 3.00
C GLN A 26 -5.56 5.09 3.85
N LYS A 27 -6.32 5.81 4.69
CA LYS A 27 -5.77 6.84 5.59
C LYS A 27 -4.94 6.23 6.72
N LYS A 28 -5.36 5.09 7.29
CA LYS A 28 -4.60 4.34 8.31
C LYS A 28 -3.27 3.82 7.78
N PHE A 29 -3.22 3.45 6.50
CA PHE A 29 -2.06 2.83 5.86
C PHE A 29 -1.31 3.77 4.92
N SER A 30 -1.56 5.08 4.98
CA SER A 30 -0.87 6.08 4.16
C SER A 30 0.64 6.13 4.38
N TRP A 31 1.15 5.50 5.45
CA TRP A 31 2.57 5.39 5.72
C TRP A 31 3.27 4.31 4.89
N LEU A 32 2.52 3.40 4.23
CA LEU A 32 3.10 2.37 3.34
C LEU A 32 3.88 3.00 2.17
N GLU A 33 3.36 4.08 1.63
CA GLU A 33 4.02 4.84 0.56
C GLU A 33 5.27 5.59 1.04
N ARG A 34 5.35 5.88 2.34
CA ARG A 34 6.45 6.65 2.93
C ARG A 34 7.67 5.80 3.29
N GLY A 35 7.45 4.51 3.57
CA GLY A 35 8.50 3.57 3.94
C GLY A 35 9.40 3.14 2.76
N GLU A 36 8.93 3.31 1.53
CA GLU A 36 9.70 2.95 0.32
C GLU A 36 10.79 3.97 -0.02
N ASN A 37 10.52 5.26 0.20
CA ASN A 37 11.46 6.34 -0.11
C ASN A 37 12.65 6.45 0.87
N ASN A 38 12.74 5.57 1.87
CA ASN A 38 13.83 5.53 2.86
C ASN A 38 14.79 4.35 2.62
N LYS A 39 14.71 3.70 1.45
CA LYS A 39 15.64 2.64 1.03
C LYS A 39 16.70 3.11 0.01
N GLU A 40 16.87 4.42 -0.16
CA GLU A 40 17.92 5.04 -0.97
C GLU A 40 19.17 5.35 -0.14
#